data_AF-A0A7E6CQ95-F1
#
_entry.id   AF-A0A7E6CQ95-F1
#
_cell.length_a   1.000
_cell.length_b   1.000
_cell.length_c   1.000
_cell.angle_alpha   90.00
_cell.angle_beta   90.00
_cell.angle_gamma   90.00
#
_symmetry.space_group_name_H-M   'P 1'
#
loop_
_entity.id
_entity.type
_entity.pdbx_description
1 polymer ?
#
loop_
_entity_poly.entity_id
_entity_poly.type
_entity_poly.pdbx_seq_one_letter_code
_entity_poly.pdbx_strand_id
1 'polypeptide(L)'
;MAQLCGPRRGRALLALLASLFLIGAEAADGEPNIHENTVDGLATSRNGTDSSIPSVPGRRDFDDPSSDVFDYEEHCTAKAVTGPCRASFLRWYFDAEKNSCDNFIYGGCQGNKNNYLSKEACMSRCFGKQLYPVLPRSTKVVVLAGLFVMVLIVLLGASTVCLVRTARRNQERALHTLWSSEDDKEHLVKNTVVL
;
A
#
# COMPACT_ATOMS: atom_id res chain seq x y z
N MET A 1 17.16 11.93 -28.64
CA MET A 1 16.49 10.81 -27.92
C MET A 1 16.28 9.58 -28.82
N ALA A 2 17.35 8.97 -29.36
CA ALA A 2 17.27 7.95 -30.41
C ALA A 2 17.89 6.58 -30.05
N GLN A 3 18.18 6.31 -28.77
CA GLN A 3 19.05 5.17 -28.40
C GLN A 3 18.32 3.87 -27.95
N LEU A 4 16.99 3.78 -27.97
CA LEU A 4 16.27 2.61 -27.41
C LEU A 4 15.72 1.60 -28.43
N CYS A 5 15.63 1.92 -29.72
CA CYS A 5 15.04 1.01 -30.73
C CYS A 5 16.15 0.16 -31.38
N GLY A 6 16.75 -0.74 -30.59
CA GLY A 6 17.73 -1.73 -31.04
C GLY A 6 17.35 -3.14 -30.55
N PRO A 7 17.22 -4.15 -31.43
CA PRO A 7 16.62 -5.46 -31.12
C PRO A 7 17.40 -6.29 -30.07
N ARG A 8 18.67 -5.95 -29.83
CA ARG A 8 19.52 -6.64 -28.83
C ARG A 8 19.34 -6.12 -27.40
N ARG A 9 18.84 -4.89 -27.20
CA ARG A 9 18.68 -4.30 -25.86
C ARG A 9 17.31 -4.57 -25.22
N GLY A 10 16.27 -4.79 -26.04
CA GLY A 10 14.93 -5.14 -25.53
C GLY A 10 14.86 -6.49 -24.82
N ARG A 11 15.62 -7.48 -25.29
CA ARG A 11 15.72 -8.80 -24.64
C ARG A 11 16.45 -8.75 -23.29
N ALA A 12 17.48 -7.92 -23.17
CA ALA A 12 18.21 -7.74 -21.92
C ALA A 12 17.35 -7.03 -20.85
N LEU A 13 16.55 -6.02 -21.25
CA LEU A 13 15.66 -5.31 -20.33
C LEU A 13 14.49 -6.19 -19.87
N LEU A 14 13.90 -6.97 -20.77
CA LEU A 14 12.85 -7.95 -20.41
C LEU A 14 13.38 -9.06 -19.49
N ALA A 15 14.62 -9.52 -19.70
CA ALA A 15 15.27 -10.49 -18.82
C ALA A 15 15.56 -9.90 -17.43
N LEU A 16 16.06 -8.66 -17.35
CA LEU A 16 16.30 -7.98 -16.07
C LEU A 16 15.00 -7.73 -15.28
N LEU A 17 13.92 -7.35 -15.97
CA LEU A 17 12.62 -7.17 -15.34
C LEU A 17 12.05 -8.52 -14.86
N ALA A 18 12.17 -9.59 -15.65
CA ALA A 18 11.75 -10.93 -15.23
C ALA A 18 12.54 -11.46 -14.01
N SER A 19 13.84 -11.18 -13.94
CA SER A 19 14.67 -11.55 -12.78
C SER A 19 14.30 -10.76 -11.51
N LEU A 20 13.86 -9.51 -11.63
CA LEU A 20 13.38 -8.70 -10.50
C LEU A 20 12.01 -9.18 -9.97
N PHE A 21 11.14 -9.71 -10.85
CA PHE A 21 9.85 -10.28 -10.44
C PHE A 21 9.97 -11.62 -9.72
N LEU A 22 11.01 -12.42 -10.01
CA LEU A 22 11.23 -13.73 -9.36
C LEU A 22 11.81 -13.61 -7.94
N ILE A 23 12.43 -12.48 -7.58
CA ILE A 23 12.99 -12.26 -6.24
C ILE A 23 11.89 -11.81 -5.23
N GLY A 24 10.70 -11.41 -5.72
CA GLY A 24 9.61 -10.90 -4.88
C GLY A 24 8.56 -11.92 -4.42
N ALA A 25 8.77 -13.22 -4.65
CA ALA A 25 7.77 -14.27 -4.40
C ALA A 25 7.99 -15.09 -3.12
N GLU A 26 8.95 -14.77 -2.27
CA GLU A 26 9.23 -15.55 -1.06
C GLU A 26 8.83 -14.77 0.21
N ALA A 27 7.54 -14.80 0.56
CA ALA A 27 7.03 -14.65 1.93
C ALA A 27 5.50 -14.84 1.96
N ALA A 28 5.05 -16.06 1.70
CA ALA A 28 3.77 -16.53 2.22
C ALA A 28 4.04 -17.60 3.30
N ASP A 29 3.12 -17.66 4.24
CA ASP A 29 2.90 -18.68 5.27
C ASP A 29 3.57 -18.50 6.65
N GLY A 30 2.70 -18.07 7.56
CA GLY A 30 2.87 -17.97 8.99
C GLY A 30 1.51 -17.68 9.62
N GLU A 31 0.51 -18.52 9.33
CA GLU A 31 -0.67 -18.65 10.19
C GLU A 31 -0.21 -19.19 11.56
N PRO A 32 -0.81 -18.73 12.66
CA PRO A 32 -1.23 -19.72 13.63
C PRO A 32 -2.70 -19.50 14.01
N ASN A 33 -3.53 -20.44 13.54
CA ASN A 33 -4.50 -21.22 14.29
C ASN A 33 -4.99 -20.63 15.62
N ILE A 34 -6.28 -20.31 15.61
CA ILE A 34 -7.16 -20.34 16.77
C ILE A 34 -7.02 -21.72 17.42
N HIS A 35 -6.58 -21.76 18.67
CA HIS A 35 -6.86 -22.88 19.55
C HIS A 35 -7.76 -22.46 20.71
N GLU A 36 -8.64 -23.41 20.96
CA GLU A 36 -9.86 -23.40 21.72
C GLU A 36 -9.61 -23.32 23.24
N ASN A 37 -10.69 -22.98 23.94
CA ASN A 37 -10.83 -22.84 25.36
C ASN A 37 -10.26 -24.01 26.18
N THR A 38 -9.54 -23.70 27.26
CA THR A 38 -9.51 -24.54 28.46
C THR A 38 -9.73 -23.67 29.69
N VAL A 39 -10.91 -23.86 30.28
CA VAL A 39 -11.21 -23.59 31.69
C VAL A 39 -10.34 -24.54 32.50
N ASP A 40 -9.54 -24.03 33.44
CA ASP A 40 -9.28 -24.74 34.70
C ASP A 40 -8.84 -23.72 35.76
N GLY A 41 -9.60 -23.69 36.84
CA GLY A 41 -9.32 -22.88 38.01
C GLY A 41 -8.24 -23.52 38.87
N LEU A 42 -7.43 -22.67 39.50
CA LEU A 42 -6.87 -22.98 40.80
C LEU A 42 -6.81 -21.71 41.65
N ALA A 43 -7.64 -21.71 42.67
CA ALA A 43 -7.59 -20.75 43.75
C ALA A 43 -6.28 -20.89 44.53
N THR A 44 -5.67 -19.76 44.90
CA THR A 44 -4.95 -19.68 46.18
C THR A 44 -5.10 -18.27 46.74
N SER A 45 -5.82 -18.24 47.86
CA SER A 45 -5.96 -17.15 48.81
C SER A 45 -4.68 -16.99 49.62
N ARG A 46 -4.25 -15.74 49.89
CA ARG A 46 -4.01 -15.19 51.25
C ARG A 46 -3.43 -13.77 51.24
N ASN A 47 -4.19 -12.87 51.86
CA ASN A 47 -3.87 -11.87 52.88
C ASN A 47 -2.65 -10.92 52.74
N GLY A 48 -2.95 -9.61 52.79
CA GLY A 48 -2.54 -8.78 53.94
C GLY A 48 -1.40 -7.75 53.76
N THR A 49 -1.80 -6.47 53.85
CA THR A 49 -1.14 -5.32 54.51
C THR A 49 0.16 -4.69 53.97
N ASP A 50 0.03 -3.39 53.68
CA ASP A 50 0.93 -2.25 53.97
C ASP A 50 2.45 -2.46 54.04
N SER A 51 3.21 -1.66 53.27
CA SER A 51 4.22 -0.73 53.80
C SER A 51 5.03 -0.05 52.68
N SER A 52 5.22 1.26 52.86
CA SER A 52 6.08 2.19 52.14
C SER A 52 7.55 1.77 52.06
N ILE A 53 8.25 1.95 50.92
CA ILE A 53 9.66 2.45 50.80
C ILE A 53 9.92 2.98 49.37
N PRO A 54 10.58 4.14 49.19
CA PRO A 54 10.98 4.70 47.90
C PRO A 54 12.40 4.29 47.43
N SER A 55 12.64 4.52 46.13
CA SER A 55 13.92 4.63 45.39
C SER A 55 14.74 3.37 45.05
N VAL A 56 14.69 2.98 43.76
CA VAL A 56 15.85 2.57 42.95
C VAL A 56 15.69 3.13 41.52
N PRO A 57 16.63 3.95 41.00
CA PRO A 57 16.70 4.31 39.59
C PRO A 57 17.66 3.33 38.88
N GLY A 58 17.12 2.46 38.04
CA GLY A 58 17.95 1.43 37.41
C GLY A 58 17.26 0.62 36.33
N ARG A 59 17.08 1.22 35.15
CA ARG A 59 17.64 0.76 33.87
C ARG A 59 17.18 1.72 32.78
N ARG A 60 18.11 2.09 31.90
CA ARG A 60 17.78 2.72 30.62
C ARG A 60 17.10 1.64 29.79
N ASP A 61 15.79 1.58 29.88
CA ASP A 61 14.99 0.88 28.89
C ASP A 61 15.21 1.62 27.57
N PHE A 62 15.62 0.83 26.60
CA PHE A 62 15.80 1.19 25.21
C PHE A 62 14.53 1.94 24.76
N ASP A 63 14.67 3.20 24.36
CA ASP A 63 13.58 4.00 23.79
C ASP A 63 13.03 3.26 22.57
N ASP A 64 11.98 2.46 22.79
CA ASP A 64 11.17 1.85 21.74
C ASP A 64 10.29 2.96 21.13
N PRO A 65 10.52 3.38 19.87
CA PRO A 65 9.77 4.46 19.24
C PRO A 65 8.29 4.09 18.97
N SER A 66 7.84 2.90 19.37
CA SER A 66 6.50 2.38 19.10
C SER A 66 5.45 2.79 20.14
N SER A 67 5.84 3.41 21.25
CA SER A 67 4.96 3.70 22.39
C SER A 67 4.03 4.92 22.24
N ASP A 68 4.17 5.71 21.17
CA ASP A 68 3.32 6.90 20.92
C ASP A 68 2.34 6.74 19.76
N VAL A 69 2.02 5.50 19.35
CA VAL A 69 0.95 5.28 18.36
C VAL A 69 -0.39 5.53 19.03
N PHE A 70 -0.95 6.72 18.80
CA PHE A 70 -2.30 7.03 19.21
C PHE A 70 -3.29 6.09 18.52
N ASP A 71 -3.92 5.21 19.31
CA ASP A 71 -4.95 4.31 18.81
C ASP A 71 -6.24 5.08 18.51
N TYR A 72 -6.36 5.56 17.27
CA TYR A 72 -7.53 6.29 16.80
C TYR A 72 -8.79 5.42 16.82
N GLU A 73 -8.68 4.12 16.60
CA GLU A 73 -9.85 3.23 16.54
C GLU A 73 -10.54 3.16 17.91
N GLU A 74 -9.77 2.94 18.97
CA GLU A 74 -10.33 2.83 20.32
C GLU A 74 -10.88 4.16 20.86
N HIS A 75 -10.25 5.27 20.49
CA HIS A 75 -10.57 6.59 21.04
C HIS A 75 -11.61 7.35 20.21
N CYS A 76 -11.74 7.08 18.91
CA CYS A 76 -12.53 7.93 18.01
C CYS A 76 -13.54 7.14 17.16
N THR A 77 -13.32 5.87 16.83
CA THR A 77 -14.26 5.11 15.98
C THR A 77 -15.18 4.19 16.78
N ALA A 78 -14.76 3.76 17.97
CA ALA A 78 -15.57 2.94 18.86
C ALA A 78 -16.91 3.61 19.19
N LYS A 79 -18.02 2.85 19.13
CA LYS A 79 -19.37 3.36 19.43
C LYS A 79 -19.50 3.77 20.90
N ALA A 80 -20.36 4.72 21.24
CA ALA A 80 -20.58 5.14 22.62
C ALA A 80 -21.08 3.98 23.51
N VAL A 81 -20.51 3.83 24.71
CA VAL A 81 -20.86 2.76 25.67
C VAL A 81 -21.31 3.33 27.00
N THR A 82 -22.57 3.13 27.36
CA THR A 82 -23.11 3.52 28.68
C THR A 82 -22.51 2.68 29.81
N GLY A 83 -22.25 1.39 29.60
CA GLY A 83 -21.76 0.48 30.62
C GLY A 83 -22.85 0.01 31.60
N PRO A 84 -22.54 -0.91 32.53
CA PRO A 84 -23.53 -1.56 33.38
C PRO A 84 -23.93 -0.74 34.62
N CYS A 85 -23.12 0.25 35.01
CA CYS A 85 -23.43 1.12 36.13
C CYS A 85 -24.62 2.06 35.82
N ARG A 86 -25.33 2.51 36.87
CA ARG A 86 -26.60 3.24 36.77
C ARG A 86 -26.50 4.74 37.09
N ALA A 87 -25.31 5.31 37.09
CA ALA A 87 -25.17 6.76 37.18
C ALA A 87 -25.57 7.42 35.85
N SER A 88 -25.74 8.74 35.84
CA SER A 88 -26.11 9.50 34.64
C SER A 88 -25.11 10.63 34.40
N PHE A 89 -23.97 10.29 33.81
CA PHE A 89 -22.97 11.30 33.43
C PHE A 89 -23.13 11.68 31.96
N LEU A 90 -23.38 12.96 31.69
CA LEU A 90 -23.33 13.47 30.32
C LEU A 90 -21.87 13.47 29.84
N ARG A 91 -21.60 12.78 28.73
CA ARG A 91 -20.29 12.66 28.11
C ARG A 91 -20.39 12.88 26.61
N TRP A 92 -19.24 13.09 25.98
CA TRP A 92 -19.10 13.30 24.55
C TRP A 92 -18.39 12.11 23.92
N TYR A 93 -18.81 11.71 22.73
CA TYR A 93 -18.12 10.72 21.90
C TYR A 93 -18.01 11.26 20.48
N PHE A 94 -17.00 10.81 19.75
CA PHE A 94 -16.84 11.13 18.33
C PHE A 94 -17.67 10.17 17.49
N ASP A 95 -18.55 10.72 16.66
CA ASP A 95 -19.25 9.99 15.62
C ASP A 95 -18.47 10.12 14.30
N ALA A 96 -17.77 9.05 13.93
CA ALA A 96 -16.96 9.00 12.71
C ALA A 96 -17.80 9.08 11.42
N GLU A 97 -19.09 8.72 11.45
CA GLU A 97 -19.97 8.82 10.29
C GLU A 97 -20.37 10.28 10.03
N LYS A 98 -20.63 11.03 11.11
CA LYS A 98 -20.96 12.47 11.04
C LYS A 98 -19.72 13.38 11.05
N ASN A 99 -18.54 12.82 11.34
CA ASN A 99 -17.32 13.58 11.65
C ASN A 99 -17.54 14.67 12.72
N SER A 100 -18.32 14.36 13.75
CA SER A 100 -18.68 15.31 14.81
C SER A 100 -18.78 14.65 16.18
N CYS A 101 -18.55 15.44 17.23
CA CYS A 101 -18.76 14.99 18.61
C CYS A 101 -20.21 15.22 19.04
N ASP A 102 -20.87 14.14 19.43
CA ASP A 102 -22.24 14.12 19.98
C ASP A 102 -22.20 13.71 21.46
N ASN A 103 -23.28 13.99 22.20
CA ASN A 103 -23.38 13.63 23.60
C ASN A 103 -24.11 12.29 23.82
N PHE A 104 -23.80 11.64 24.94
CA PHE A 104 -24.45 10.41 25.40
C PHE A 104 -24.41 10.31 26.93
N ILE A 105 -25.21 9.39 27.50
CA ILE A 105 -25.21 9.11 28.93
C ILE A 105 -24.27 7.95 29.24
N TYR A 106 -23.28 8.21 30.08
CA TYR A 106 -22.36 7.23 30.63
C TYR A 106 -22.79 6.81 32.05
N GLY A 107 -22.88 5.50 32.25
CA GLY A 107 -23.30 4.84 33.48
C GLY A 107 -22.30 4.95 34.63
N GLY A 108 -21.04 5.35 34.34
CA GLY A 108 -20.00 5.58 35.33
C GLY A 108 -18.94 4.48 35.44
N CYS A 109 -19.13 3.32 34.80
CA CYS A 109 -18.13 2.26 34.76
C CYS A 109 -18.16 1.49 33.43
N GLN A 110 -17.03 0.82 33.12
CA GLN A 110 -16.85 -0.06 31.94
C GLN A 110 -17.27 0.58 30.61
N GLY A 111 -17.01 1.87 30.44
CA GLY A 111 -17.04 2.53 29.14
C GLY A 111 -15.80 2.23 28.31
N ASN A 112 -15.77 2.70 27.07
CA ASN A 112 -14.58 2.68 26.22
C ASN A 112 -13.85 4.04 26.22
N LYS A 113 -12.79 4.16 25.42
CA LYS A 113 -11.96 5.37 25.36
C LYS A 113 -12.56 6.50 24.52
N ASN A 114 -13.56 6.23 23.68
CA ASN A 114 -14.38 7.25 23.02
C ASN A 114 -15.41 7.87 23.98
N ASN A 115 -14.92 8.45 25.07
CA ASN A 115 -15.70 9.03 26.16
C ASN A 115 -14.96 10.24 26.74
N TYR A 116 -15.46 11.43 26.44
CA TYR A 116 -14.84 12.70 26.78
C TYR A 116 -15.73 13.55 27.68
N LEU A 117 -15.11 14.36 28.53
CA LEU A 117 -15.83 15.26 29.45
C LEU A 117 -16.43 16.48 28.74
N SER A 118 -15.81 16.94 27.65
CA SER A 118 -16.28 18.10 26.89
C SER A 118 -16.22 17.87 25.38
N LYS A 119 -17.00 18.67 24.65
CA LYS A 119 -17.01 18.65 23.18
C LYS A 119 -15.65 19.01 22.61
N GLU A 120 -14.96 19.98 23.23
CA GLU A 120 -13.64 20.47 22.81
C GLU A 120 -12.57 19.41 22.99
N ALA A 121 -12.61 18.64 24.08
CA ALA A 121 -11.70 17.52 24.31
C ALA A 121 -11.90 16.42 23.26
N CYS A 122 -13.15 16.08 22.95
CA CYS A 122 -13.47 15.13 21.89
C CYS A 122 -13.00 15.62 20.51
N MET A 123 -13.33 16.86 20.14
CA MET A 123 -12.95 17.43 18.84
C MET A 123 -11.43 17.55 18.70
N SER A 124 -10.73 18.10 19.70
CA SER A 124 -9.26 18.21 19.64
C SER A 124 -8.57 16.85 19.52
N ARG A 125 -9.18 15.78 20.05
CA ARG A 125 -8.60 14.44 20.00
C ARG A 125 -8.88 13.72 18.68
N CYS A 126 -10.07 13.87 18.11
CA CYS A 126 -10.54 13.05 16.99
C CYS A 126 -10.74 13.81 15.68
N PHE A 127 -11.07 15.11 15.74
CA PHE A 127 -11.33 15.92 14.55
C PHE A 127 -10.03 16.15 13.77
N GLY A 128 -10.07 15.92 12.46
CA GLY A 128 -8.92 16.12 11.57
C GLY A 128 -7.75 15.14 11.76
N LYS A 129 -7.86 14.14 12.66
CA LYS A 129 -6.82 13.12 12.85
C LYS A 129 -6.97 11.88 11.96
N GLN A 130 -7.95 11.87 11.05
CA GLN A 130 -7.97 11.02 9.85
C GLN A 130 -6.81 11.33 8.87
N LEU A 131 -5.84 12.17 9.26
CA LEU A 131 -4.72 12.62 8.43
C LEU A 131 -3.50 11.69 8.41
N TYR A 132 -3.60 10.52 9.00
CA TYR A 132 -2.98 9.36 8.37
C TYR A 132 -4.14 8.57 7.79
N PRO A 133 -4.28 8.45 6.45
CA PRO A 133 -5.08 7.36 5.96
C PRO A 133 -4.46 6.12 6.59
N VAL A 134 -5.23 5.36 7.37
CA VAL A 134 -4.99 3.93 7.51
C VAL A 134 -5.01 3.45 6.08
N LEU A 135 -3.85 3.45 5.43
CA LEU A 135 -3.69 2.94 4.09
C LEU A 135 -3.94 1.45 4.32
N PRO A 136 -5.13 0.92 3.97
CA PRO A 136 -5.42 -0.46 4.29
C PRO A 136 -4.31 -1.29 3.68
N ARG A 137 -3.94 -2.38 4.33
CA ARG A 137 -2.86 -3.28 3.85
C ARG A 137 -3.09 -3.65 2.37
N SER A 138 -4.34 -3.65 1.93
CA SER A 138 -4.83 -3.80 0.55
C SER A 138 -4.47 -2.65 -0.42
N THR A 139 -4.32 -1.40 0.02
CA THR A 139 -3.95 -0.28 -0.87
C THR A 139 -2.53 -0.43 -1.42
N LYS A 140 -1.62 -1.08 -0.67
CA LYS A 140 -0.30 -1.42 -1.23
C LYS A 140 -0.43 -2.35 -2.43
N VAL A 141 -1.34 -3.33 -2.38
CA VAL A 141 -1.61 -4.26 -3.49
C VAL A 141 -2.26 -3.53 -4.66
N VAL A 142 -3.24 -2.66 -4.41
CA VAL A 142 -3.91 -1.90 -5.47
C VAL A 142 -2.96 -0.90 -6.15
N VAL A 143 -2.11 -0.22 -5.39
CA VAL A 143 -1.11 0.72 -5.94
C VAL A 143 -0.06 -0.04 -6.74
N LEU A 144 0.45 -1.17 -6.24
CA LEU A 144 1.41 -2.00 -6.98
C LEU A 144 0.80 -2.58 -8.25
N ALA A 145 -0.43 -3.09 -8.18
CA ALA A 145 -1.17 -3.59 -9.35
C ALA A 145 -1.40 -2.47 -10.37
N GLY A 146 -1.80 -1.27 -9.90
CA GLY A 146 -1.98 -0.10 -10.76
C GLY A 146 -0.69 0.32 -11.45
N LEU A 147 0.42 0.43 -10.71
CA LEU A 147 1.74 0.76 -11.27
C LEU A 147 2.18 -0.29 -12.29
N PHE A 148 1.98 -1.57 -12.01
CA PHE A 148 2.33 -2.65 -12.93
C PHE A 148 1.53 -2.57 -14.23
N VAL A 149 0.20 -2.38 -14.14
CA VAL A 149 -0.68 -2.20 -15.31
C VAL A 149 -0.27 -0.96 -16.13
N MET A 150 0.06 0.15 -15.47
CA MET A 150 0.51 1.37 -16.16
C MET A 150 1.83 1.16 -16.91
N VAL A 151 2.80 0.46 -16.31
CA VAL A 151 4.06 0.12 -16.97
C VAL A 151 3.84 -0.79 -18.18
N LEU A 152 2.97 -1.80 -18.07
CA LEU A 152 2.64 -2.69 -19.19
C LEU A 152 2.01 -1.93 -20.36
N ILE A 153 1.07 -1.03 -20.10
CA ILE A 153 0.44 -0.20 -21.15
C ILE A 153 1.49 0.65 -21.86
N VAL A 154 2.40 1.29 -21.13
CA VAL A 154 3.48 2.11 -21.70
C VAL A 154 4.44 1.28 -22.54
N LEU A 155 4.80 0.07 -22.09
CA LEU A 155 5.68 -0.84 -22.83
C LEU A 155 5.04 -1.36 -24.12
N LEU A 156 3.75 -1.72 -24.08
CA LEU A 156 3.01 -2.13 -25.26
C LEU A 156 2.87 -0.97 -26.25
N GLY A 157 2.58 0.25 -25.78
CA GLY A 157 2.57 1.47 -26.59
C GLY A 157 3.91 1.78 -27.24
N ALA A 158 5.02 1.73 -26.50
CA ALA A 158 6.35 1.97 -27.06
C ALA A 158 6.77 0.88 -28.07
N SER A 159 6.46 -0.39 -27.79
CA SER A 159 6.73 -1.52 -28.67
C SER A 159 5.98 -1.40 -29.99
N THR A 160 4.67 -1.18 -29.95
CA THR A 160 3.82 -0.95 -31.14
C THR A 160 4.32 0.23 -31.97
N VAL A 161 4.69 1.35 -31.35
CA VAL A 161 5.27 2.51 -32.06
C VAL A 161 6.63 2.17 -32.72
N CYS A 162 7.55 1.49 -32.02
CA CYS A 162 8.84 1.07 -32.61
C CYS A 162 8.63 0.02 -33.72
N LEU A 163 7.65 -0.89 -33.60
CA LEU A 163 7.27 -1.82 -34.66
C LEU A 163 6.72 -1.10 -35.89
N VAL A 164 5.77 -0.17 -35.74
CA VAL A 164 5.23 0.63 -36.85
C VAL A 164 6.32 1.45 -37.52
N ARG A 165 7.20 2.08 -36.74
CA ARG A 165 8.33 2.85 -37.26
C ARG A 165 9.35 1.97 -37.98
N THR A 166 9.58 0.76 -37.49
CA THR A 166 10.48 -0.22 -38.11
C THR A 166 9.87 -0.80 -39.38
N ALA A 167 8.57 -1.13 -39.39
CA ALA A 167 7.84 -1.60 -40.56
C ALA A 167 7.81 -0.54 -41.65
N ARG A 168 7.50 0.72 -41.31
CA ARG A 168 7.54 1.86 -42.26
C ARG A 168 8.94 2.04 -42.85
N ARG A 169 9.98 2.03 -42.02
CA ARG A 169 11.38 2.12 -42.48
C ARG A 169 11.82 0.90 -43.29
N ASN A 170 11.30 -0.29 -42.99
CA ASN A 170 11.58 -1.51 -43.75
C ASN A 170 10.90 -1.47 -45.12
N GLN A 171 9.68 -0.93 -45.21
CA GLN A 171 8.96 -0.73 -46.47
C GLN A 171 9.70 0.27 -47.38
N GLU A 172 10.25 1.36 -46.82
CA GLU A 172 11.12 2.29 -47.55
C GLU A 172 12.39 1.59 -48.10
N ARG A 173 12.99 0.66 -47.34
CA ARG A 173 14.14 -0.13 -47.82
C ARG A 173 13.75 -1.17 -48.87
N ALA A 174 12.62 -1.86 -48.69
CA ALA A 174 12.12 -2.87 -49.62
C ALA A 174 11.75 -2.26 -50.99
N LEU A 175 11.20 -1.04 -50.99
CA LEU A 175 10.94 -0.25 -52.20
C LEU A 175 12.24 0.11 -52.92
N HIS A 176 13.28 0.55 -52.19
CA HIS A 176 14.59 0.85 -52.77
C HIS A 176 15.29 -0.39 -53.35
N THR A 177 15.16 -1.56 -52.73
CA THR A 177 15.74 -2.80 -53.26
C THR A 177 15.01 -3.29 -54.52
N LEU A 178 13.71 -3.01 -54.66
CA LEU A 178 12.94 -3.32 -55.87
C LEU A 178 13.33 -2.42 -57.04
N TRP A 179 13.41 -1.10 -56.81
CA TRP A 179 13.80 -0.14 -57.86
C TRP A 179 15.27 -0.30 -58.28
N SER A 180 16.18 -0.55 -57.32
CA SER A 180 17.60 -0.79 -57.62
C SER A 180 17.87 -2.04 -58.46
N SER A 181 17.02 -3.08 -58.39
CA SER A 181 17.23 -4.30 -59.18
C SER A 181 16.70 -4.20 -60.62
N GLU A 182 15.81 -3.26 -60.90
CA GLU A 182 15.14 -3.11 -62.19
C GLU A 182 15.88 -2.09 -63.08
N ASP A 183 16.44 -1.03 -62.49
CA ASP A 183 17.23 -0.01 -63.21
C ASP A 183 18.60 -0.53 -63.70
N ASP A 184 19.22 -1.50 -63.00
CA ASP A 184 20.51 -2.08 -63.40
C ASP A 184 20.41 -2.98 -64.66
N LYS A 185 19.21 -3.45 -65.04
CA LYS A 185 19.02 -4.27 -66.25
C LYS A 185 18.84 -3.44 -67.53
N GLU A 186 18.34 -2.21 -67.44
CA GLU A 186 18.12 -1.32 -68.60
C GLU A 186 19.43 -0.77 -69.19
N HIS A 187 20.48 -0.60 -68.38
CA HIS A 187 21.77 -0.09 -68.84
C HIS A 187 22.66 -1.14 -69.54
N LEU A 188 22.40 -2.43 -69.36
CA LEU A 188 23.15 -3.51 -70.00
C LEU A 188 22.59 -3.94 -71.36
N VAL A 189 21.33 -3.64 -71.67
CA VAL A 189 20.69 -4.01 -72.94
C VAL A 189 20.95 -2.98 -74.05
N LYS A 190 21.19 -1.71 -73.70
CA LYS A 190 21.40 -0.63 -74.68
C LYS A 190 22.75 -0.65 -75.40
N ASN A 191 23.73 -1.45 -74.94
CA ASN A 191 25.05 -1.56 -75.58
C ASN A 191 25.19 -2.73 -76.57
N THR A 192 24.17 -3.56 -76.77
CA THR A 192 24.26 -4.75 -77.63
C THR A 192 23.59 -4.57 -79.00
N VAL A 193 23.04 -3.39 -79.31
CA VAL A 193 22.40 -3.10 -80.60
C VAL A 193 22.96 -1.79 -81.18
N VAL A 194 24.27 -1.72 -81.37
CA VAL A 194 24.91 -0.83 -82.34
C VAL A 194 26.17 -1.55 -82.85
N LEU A 195 25.97 -2.48 -83.79
CA LEU A 195 27.04 -3.09 -84.59
C LEU A 195 26.54 -3.29 -86.01
#